data_AF-A0A4Y8RAV3-F1
#
_entry.id   AF-A0A4Y8RAV3-F1
#
_cell.length_a   1.000
_cell.length_b   1.000
_cell.length_c   1.000
_cell.angle_alpha   90.00
_cell.angle_beta   90.00
_cell.angle_gamma   90.00
#
_symmetry.space_group_name_H-M   'P 1'
#
loop_
_entity.id
_entity.type
_entity.pdbx_description
1 polymer ?
#
loop_
_entity_poly.entity_id
_entity_poly.type
_entity_poly.pdbx_seq_one_letter_code
_entity_poly.pdbx_strand_id
1 'polypeptide(L)'
;MSDDEDAAITAAALSDPDNPPLTDEDWARMRPAREVMPPSFFEPVTAPPRRFFMAEIEFDVADHFKREFGDDWQRHLNDALREFIARKQAAE
;
A
#
# COMPACT_ATOMS: atom_id res chain seq x y z
N MET A 1 29.83 7.66 11.32
CA MET A 1 30.45 7.38 10.02
C MET A 1 31.91 7.72 10.12
N SER A 2 32.76 6.75 9.85
CA SER A 2 34.19 6.95 9.64
C SER A 2 34.49 7.06 8.15
N ASP A 3 35.62 7.68 7.80
CA ASP A 3 36.05 7.81 6.40
C ASP A 3 36.19 6.43 5.70
N ASP A 4 36.63 5.41 6.44
CA ASP A 4 36.74 4.03 5.93
C ASP A 4 35.36 3.40 5.62
N GLU A 5 34.34 3.72 6.43
CA GLU A 5 32.97 3.27 6.23
C GLU A 5 32.36 3.93 4.99
N ASP A 6 32.57 5.24 4.83
CA ASP A 6 32.09 6.00 3.67
C ASP A 6 32.75 5.53 2.36
N ALA A 7 34.05 5.21 2.40
CA ALA A 7 34.77 4.65 1.26
C ALA A 7 34.25 3.27 0.87
N ALA A 8 33.96 2.41 1.85
CA ALA A 8 33.40 1.08 1.61
C ALA A 8 31.98 1.15 1.02
N ILE A 9 31.13 2.05 1.51
CA ILE A 9 29.78 2.28 0.97
C ILE A 9 29.85 2.79 -0.48
N THR A 10 30.74 3.74 -0.75
CA THR A 10 30.93 4.31 -2.10
C THR A 10 31.42 3.24 -3.08
N ALA A 11 32.38 2.41 -2.66
CA ALA A 11 32.88 1.31 -3.49
C ALA A 11 31.79 0.29 -3.81
N ALA A 12 30.96 -0.06 -2.82
CA ALA A 12 29.83 -0.97 -3.02
C ALA A 12 28.82 -0.40 -4.03
N ALA A 13 28.43 0.88 -3.89
CA ALA A 13 27.52 1.53 -4.83
C ALA A 13 28.08 1.58 -6.27
N LEU A 14 29.38 1.85 -6.43
CA LEU A 14 30.02 1.87 -7.76
C LEU A 14 30.12 0.49 -8.42
N SER A 15 30.12 -0.58 -7.62
CA SER A 15 30.18 -1.95 -8.12
C SER A 15 28.82 -2.54 -8.50
N ASP A 16 27.72 -1.91 -8.12
CA ASP A 16 26.35 -2.37 -8.38
C ASP A 16 25.87 -1.88 -9.75
N PRO A 17 25.73 -2.77 -10.77
CA PRO A 17 25.27 -2.37 -12.09
C PRO A 17 23.78 -2.01 -12.15
N ASP A 18 22.98 -2.46 -11.18
CA ASP A 18 21.54 -2.21 -11.14
C ASP A 18 21.20 -0.89 -10.43
N ASN A 19 22.11 -0.38 -9.61
CA ASN A 19 21.92 0.85 -8.85
C ASN A 19 23.19 1.71 -8.75
N PRO A 20 23.73 2.20 -9.88
CA PRO A 20 24.90 3.06 -9.88
C PRO A 20 24.59 4.43 -9.25
N PRO A 21 25.60 5.14 -8.71
CA PRO A 21 25.42 6.51 -8.24
C PRO A 21 24.91 7.44 -9.35
N LEU A 22 23.98 8.33 -9.00
CA LEU A 22 23.40 9.30 -9.92
C LEU A 22 24.45 10.30 -10.42
N THR A 23 24.44 10.55 -11.72
CA THR A 23 25.28 11.60 -12.33
C THR A 23 24.60 12.97 -12.26
N ASP A 24 25.37 14.04 -12.48
CA ASP A 24 24.82 15.41 -12.55
C ASP A 24 23.77 15.56 -13.66
N GLU A 25 23.93 14.83 -14.77
CA GLU A 25 22.93 14.80 -15.85
C GLU A 25 21.64 14.11 -15.41
N ASP A 26 21.73 13.04 -14.61
CA ASP A 26 20.55 12.36 -14.06
C ASP A 26 19.78 13.30 -13.14
N TRP A 27 20.49 14.02 -12.26
CA TRP A 27 19.91 15.04 -11.40
C TRP A 27 19.20 16.15 -12.19
N ALA A 28 19.83 16.64 -13.27
CA ALA A 28 19.25 17.68 -14.11
C ALA A 28 17.96 17.24 -14.84
N ARG A 29 17.77 15.94 -15.06
CA ARG A 29 16.59 15.37 -15.72
C ARG A 29 15.46 14.98 -14.78
N MET A 30 15.69 14.96 -13.47
CA MET A 30 14.68 14.60 -12.48
C MET A 30 13.49 15.56 -12.49
N ARG A 31 12.29 14.99 -12.36
CA ARG A 31 11.02 15.73 -12.31
C ARG A 31 10.14 15.19 -11.20
N PRO A 32 9.25 16.00 -10.60
CA PRO A 32 8.30 15.52 -9.60
C PRO A 32 7.47 14.34 -10.13
N ALA A 33 7.27 13.32 -9.30
CA ALA A 33 6.52 12.10 -9.69
C ALA A 33 5.14 12.40 -10.26
N ARG A 34 4.44 13.43 -9.73
CA ARG A 34 3.12 13.87 -10.21
C ARG A 34 3.08 14.30 -11.68
N GLU A 35 4.23 14.64 -12.26
CA GLU A 35 4.32 15.12 -13.64
C GLU A 35 4.68 14.02 -14.64
N VAL A 36 5.13 12.86 -14.15
CA VAL A 36 5.66 11.77 -14.98
C VAL A 36 4.93 10.44 -14.76
N MET A 37 4.29 10.25 -13.61
CA MET A 37 3.51 9.06 -13.28
C MET A 37 2.03 9.26 -13.61
N PRO A 38 1.31 8.18 -13.99
CA PRO A 38 -0.14 8.26 -14.20
C PRO A 38 -0.89 8.57 -12.89
N PRO A 39 -2.07 9.22 -12.95
CA PRO A 39 -2.88 9.51 -11.75
C PRO A 39 -3.19 8.26 -10.90
N SER A 40 -3.37 7.11 -11.54
CA SER A 40 -3.64 5.83 -10.87
C SER A 40 -2.53 5.38 -9.92
N PHE A 41 -1.29 5.84 -10.13
CA PHE A 41 -0.18 5.60 -9.21
C PHE A 41 -0.43 6.20 -7.82
N PHE A 42 -1.23 7.26 -7.74
CA PHE A 42 -1.53 7.99 -6.51
C PHE A 42 -2.87 7.58 -5.86
N GLU A 43 -3.70 6.80 -6.54
CA GLU A 43 -5.00 6.34 -6.01
C GLU A 43 -4.90 5.65 -4.64
N PRO A 44 -3.92 4.75 -4.37
CA PRO A 44 -3.80 4.09 -3.07
C PRO A 44 -3.57 5.07 -1.90
N VAL A 45 -2.96 6.23 -2.17
CA VAL A 45 -2.69 7.28 -1.18
C VAL A 45 -3.97 8.06 -0.83
N THR A 46 -4.95 8.06 -1.73
CA THR A 46 -6.24 8.75 -1.54
C THR A 46 -7.36 7.86 -1.01
N ALA A 47 -7.14 6.55 -0.93
CA ALA A 47 -8.11 5.64 -0.34
C ALA A 47 -8.34 6.00 1.14
N PRO A 48 -9.60 5.96 1.63
CA PRO A 48 -9.87 6.22 3.04
C PRO A 48 -9.02 5.27 3.91
N PRO A 49 -8.47 5.76 5.02
CA PRO A 49 -7.52 5.00 5.83
C PRO A 49 -8.18 3.71 6.30
N ARG A 50 -7.66 2.57 5.82
CA ARG A 50 -8.01 1.26 6.37
C ARG A 50 -7.24 1.10 7.67
N ARG A 51 -7.95 0.99 8.79
CA ARG A 51 -7.33 0.60 10.05
C ARG A 51 -7.42 -0.91 10.16
N PHE A 52 -6.28 -1.56 10.38
CA PHE A 52 -6.30 -2.94 10.84
C PHE A 52 -6.85 -2.93 12.28
N PHE A 53 -7.89 -3.71 12.51
CA PHE A 53 -8.46 -3.93 13.83
C PHE A 53 -8.70 -5.42 14.03
N MET A 54 -8.62 -5.85 15.28
CA MET A 54 -9.03 -7.19 15.66
C MET A 54 -10.50 -7.12 16.07
N ALA A 55 -11.34 -7.91 15.42
CA ALA A 55 -12.72 -8.14 15.83
C ALA A 55 -12.95 -9.63 15.98
N GLU A 56 -13.72 -9.99 17.00
CA GLU A 56 -14.21 -11.33 17.17
C GLU A 56 -15.37 -11.55 16.21
N ILE A 57 -15.25 -12.59 15.39
CA ILE A 57 -16.28 -13.03 14.44
C ILE A 57 -16.44 -14.52 14.67
N GLU A 58 -17.69 -14.96 14.80
CA GLU A 58 -18.01 -16.38 14.91
C GLU A 58 -17.43 -17.17 13.73
N PHE A 59 -16.95 -18.38 14.02
CA PHE A 59 -16.20 -19.17 13.05
C PHE A 59 -17.02 -19.49 11.79
N ASP A 60 -18.31 -19.82 11.96
CA ASP A 60 -19.21 -20.15 10.86
C ASP A 60 -19.45 -18.98 9.91
N VAL A 61 -19.59 -17.76 10.44
CA VAL A 61 -19.68 -16.53 9.66
C VAL A 61 -18.39 -16.30 8.88
N ALA A 62 -17.24 -16.36 9.54
CA ALA A 62 -15.95 -16.16 8.89
C ALA A 62 -15.67 -17.22 7.79
N ASP A 63 -16.01 -18.49 8.07
CA ASP A 63 -15.85 -19.61 7.15
C ASP A 63 -16.79 -19.49 5.93
N HIS A 64 -18.04 -19.10 6.13
CA HIS A 64 -18.97 -18.84 5.03
C HIS A 64 -18.43 -17.78 4.07
N PHE A 65 -18.04 -16.60 4.57
CA PHE A 65 -17.53 -15.53 3.71
C PHE A 65 -16.26 -15.96 2.96
N LYS A 66 -15.34 -16.68 3.63
CA LYS A 66 -14.11 -17.18 2.98
C LYS A 66 -14.41 -18.19 1.88
N ARG A 67 -15.37 -19.10 2.08
CA ARG A 67 -15.74 -20.12 1.09
C ARG A 67 -16.44 -19.53 -0.12
N GLU A 68 -17.38 -18.61 0.10
CA GLU A 68 -18.19 -18.03 -0.98
C GLU A 68 -17.43 -17.00 -1.82
N PHE A 69 -16.57 -16.17 -1.18
CA PHE A 69 -15.97 -15.00 -1.84
C PHE A 69 -14.46 -15.08 -2.03
N GLY A 70 -13.80 -16.16 -1.57
CA GLY A 70 -12.36 -16.36 -1.75
C GLY A 70 -11.54 -15.20 -1.21
N ASP A 71 -10.59 -14.68 -2.00
CA ASP A 71 -9.67 -13.61 -1.60
C ASP A 71 -10.39 -12.28 -1.28
N ASP A 72 -11.59 -12.06 -1.83
CA ASP A 72 -12.38 -10.84 -1.61
C ASP A 72 -13.32 -10.91 -0.40
N TRP A 73 -13.24 -11.97 0.42
CA TRP A 73 -14.16 -12.19 1.56
C TRP A 73 -14.23 -11.01 2.54
N GLN A 74 -13.11 -10.34 2.81
CA GLN A 74 -13.09 -9.18 3.70
C GLN A 74 -13.84 -7.98 3.13
N ARG A 75 -13.78 -7.79 1.80
CA ARG A 75 -14.51 -6.73 1.11
C ARG A 75 -16.02 -7.00 1.21
N HIS A 76 -16.44 -8.22 0.91
CA HIS A 76 -17.84 -8.63 0.99
C HIS A 76 -18.40 -8.55 2.42
N LEU A 77 -17.62 -8.93 3.43
CA LEU A 77 -17.99 -8.77 4.83
C LEU A 77 -18.21 -7.29 5.18
N ASN A 78 -17.32 -6.39 4.77
CA ASN A 78 -17.47 -4.96 5.01
C ASN A 78 -18.72 -4.38 4.34
N ASP A 79 -19.02 -4.81 3.11
CA ASP A 79 -20.19 -4.32 2.38
C ASP A 79 -21.51 -4.77 3.07
N ALA A 80 -21.56 -6.02 3.56
CA ALA A 80 -22.70 -6.51 4.34
C ALA A 80 -22.91 -5.73 5.65
N LEU A 81 -21.82 -5.40 6.37
CA LEU A 81 -21.88 -4.58 7.58
C LEU A 81 -22.36 -3.16 7.29
N ARG A 82 -21.92 -2.54 6.18
CA ARG A 82 -22.41 -1.22 5.75
C ARG A 82 -23.89 -1.23 5.44
N GLU A 83 -24.36 -2.25 4.72
CA GLU A 83 -25.79 -2.40 4.40
C GLU A 83 -26.61 -2.57 5.69
N PHE A 84 -26.12 -3.35 6.66
CA PHE A 84 -26.75 -3.47 7.97
C PHE A 84 -26.87 -2.13 8.69
N ILE A 85 -25.78 -1.33 8.75
CA ILE A 85 -25.78 0.00 9.37
C ILE A 85 -26.79 0.93 8.68
N ALA A 86 -26.78 0.99 7.34
CA ALA A 86 -27.69 1.85 6.58
C ALA A 86 -29.16 1.49 6.84
N ARG A 87 -29.50 0.20 6.88
CA ARG A 87 -30.85 -0.28 7.22
C ARG A 87 -31.27 0.12 8.64
N LYS A 88 -30.35 0.04 9.61
CA LYS A 88 -30.61 0.44 10.99
C LYS A 88 -30.89 1.94 11.11
N GLN A 89 -30.09 2.78 10.45
CA GLN A 89 -30.27 4.23 10.44
C GLN A 89 -31.58 4.67 9.75
N ALA A 90 -32.01 3.95 8.71
CA ALA A 90 -33.26 4.26 8.03
C ALA A 90 -34.51 3.86 8.84
N ALA A 91 -34.35 3.03 9.86
CA ALA A 91 -35.42 2.55 10.74
C ALA A 91 -35.55 3.36 12.05
N GLU A 92 -34.65 4.31 12.27
CA GLU A 92 -34.63 5.27 13.40
C GLU A 92 -35.16 6.64 12.96
#